data_AF-A0A1F2Z2P0-F1
#
_entry.id   AF-A0A1F2Z2P0-F1
#
_cell.length_a   1.000
_cell.length_b   1.000
_cell.length_c   1.000
_cell.angle_alpha   90.00
_cell.angle_beta   90.00
_cell.angle_gamma   90.00
#
_symmetry.space_group_name_H-M   'P 1'
#
loop_
_entity.id
_entity.type
_entity.pdbx_description
1 polymer ?
#
loop_
_entity_poly.entity_id
_entity_poly.type
_entity_poly.pdbx_seq_one_letter_code
_entity_poly.pdbx_strand_id
1 'polypeptide(L)'
;MARPERNSAERAERPEAAADGADAGAKKSFFKRRKSCPFSGKDAQAIDWKDVRTLGRYVSERGKMMPSRITSVCQKKQRELAQAIKRSRYMALMPYVRTEMENTRGPRPERSFDRPERSYSNDRSDRPSRDNAE
;
A
#
# COMPACT_ATOMS: atom_id res chain seq x y z
N MET A 1 31.28 -42.39 -27.34
CA MET A 1 31.59 -41.48 -26.22
C MET A 1 30.36 -41.38 -25.32
N ALA A 2 30.22 -42.31 -24.38
CA ALA A 2 29.15 -42.32 -23.38
C ALA A 2 29.62 -41.54 -22.15
N ARG A 3 28.78 -40.64 -21.63
CA ARG A 3 29.07 -39.91 -20.39
C ARG A 3 28.82 -40.84 -19.19
N PRO A 4 29.76 -40.97 -18.22
CA PRO A 4 29.54 -41.81 -17.06
C PRO A 4 28.54 -41.19 -16.07
N GLU A 5 27.63 -42.04 -15.58
CA GLU A 5 26.64 -41.79 -14.53
C GLU A 5 27.35 -41.45 -13.21
N ARG A 6 27.17 -40.24 -12.69
CA ARG A 6 27.65 -39.88 -11.34
C ARG A 6 26.72 -40.48 -10.30
N ASN A 7 27.20 -41.51 -9.61
CA ASN A 7 26.54 -42.18 -8.49
C ASN A 7 26.10 -41.19 -7.40
N SER A 8 24.82 -41.20 -7.07
CA SER A 8 24.13 -40.34 -6.09
C SER A 8 24.47 -40.63 -4.62
N ALA A 9 25.53 -41.40 -4.34
CA ALA A 9 25.77 -42.01 -3.02
C ALA A 9 26.82 -41.31 -2.13
N GLU A 10 27.47 -40.24 -2.57
CA GLU A 10 28.51 -39.52 -1.77
C GLU A 10 28.12 -38.07 -1.42
N ARG A 11 26.92 -37.86 -0.87
CA ARG A 11 26.56 -36.59 -0.22
C ARG A 11 26.11 -36.85 1.22
N ALA A 12 26.99 -37.49 1.99
CA ALA A 12 26.84 -37.63 3.42
C ALA A 12 27.25 -36.32 4.13
N GLU A 13 26.26 -35.72 4.79
CA GLU A 13 26.31 -35.14 6.15
C GLU A 13 27.40 -34.10 6.47
N ARG A 14 27.05 -32.81 6.36
CA ARG A 14 27.73 -31.72 7.09
C ARG A 14 26.96 -31.44 8.40
N PRO A 15 27.63 -31.40 9.56
CA PRO A 15 26.98 -31.23 10.86
C PRO A 15 26.49 -29.80 11.11
N GLU A 16 25.39 -29.71 11.88
CA GLU A 16 24.71 -28.49 12.29
C GLU A 16 25.45 -27.78 13.43
N ALA A 17 25.90 -26.55 13.20
CA ALA A 17 26.49 -25.71 14.22
C ALA A 17 25.39 -25.00 15.02
N ALA A 18 25.28 -25.37 16.31
CA ALA A 18 24.50 -24.68 17.32
C ALA A 18 25.17 -23.35 17.73
N ALA A 19 24.38 -22.28 17.81
CA ALA A 19 24.74 -21.06 18.51
C ALA A 19 23.48 -20.48 19.19
N ASP A 20 23.39 -20.75 20.49
CA ASP A 20 22.50 -20.15 21.46
C ASP A 20 22.92 -18.71 21.82
N GLY A 21 21.93 -17.88 22.21
CA GLY A 21 22.12 -16.61 22.93
C GLY A 21 21.58 -15.37 22.21
N ALA A 22 20.30 -15.02 22.32
CA ALA A 22 19.68 -14.27 23.44
C ALA A 22 20.00 -12.75 23.45
N ASP A 23 19.23 -11.97 22.69
CA ASP A 23 18.68 -10.66 23.10
C ASP A 23 17.49 -10.29 22.20
N ALA A 24 16.39 -11.05 22.32
CA ALA A 24 15.13 -10.66 21.70
C ALA A 24 14.45 -9.64 22.61
N GLY A 25 14.92 -8.40 22.58
CA GLY A 25 14.27 -7.26 23.20
C GLY A 25 12.78 -7.29 22.90
N ALA A 26 11.98 -7.59 23.92
CA ALA A 26 10.54 -7.72 23.85
C ALA A 26 9.91 -6.36 23.53
N LYS A 27 9.90 -6.00 22.24
CA LYS A 27 9.09 -4.90 21.72
C LYS A 27 7.65 -5.34 21.91
N LYS A 28 6.98 -4.81 22.94
CA LYS A 28 5.55 -5.02 23.19
C LYS A 28 4.84 -4.88 21.84
N SER A 29 4.42 -6.02 21.30
CA SER A 29 3.59 -6.07 20.11
C SER A 29 2.35 -5.28 20.45
N PHE A 30 2.22 -4.09 19.85
CA PHE A 30 0.96 -3.36 19.81
C PHE A 30 0.00 -4.23 19.00
N PHE A 31 -0.52 -5.29 19.60
CA PHE A 31 -1.53 -6.16 19.03
C PHE A 31 -2.78 -5.31 18.84
N LYS A 32 -2.85 -4.67 17.67
CA LYS A 32 -4.01 -3.91 17.27
C LYS A 32 -5.17 -4.89 17.20
N ARG A 33 -6.19 -4.64 18.02
CA ARG A 33 -7.40 -5.46 18.14
C ARG A 33 -7.88 -5.83 16.74
N ARG A 34 -8.01 -7.14 16.46
CA ARG A 34 -8.45 -7.64 15.15
C ARG A 34 -9.82 -7.04 14.84
N LYS A 35 -9.92 -6.31 13.74
CA LYS A 35 -11.19 -5.78 13.26
C LYS A 35 -12.07 -6.95 12.81
N SER A 36 -13.34 -6.94 13.21
CA SER A 36 -14.32 -7.93 12.77
C SER A 36 -14.61 -7.74 11.28
N CYS A 37 -14.73 -8.83 10.54
CA CYS A 37 -15.07 -8.80 9.13
C CYS A 37 -16.60 -8.66 8.96
N PRO A 38 -17.07 -7.68 8.16
CA PRO A 38 -18.50 -7.47 7.95
C PRO A 38 -19.20 -8.66 7.27
N PHE A 39 -18.46 -9.51 6.54
CA PHE A 39 -18.98 -10.66 5.80
C PHE A 39 -18.78 -12.01 6.51
N SER A 40 -18.36 -12.02 7.78
CA SER A 40 -18.16 -13.24 8.56
C SER A 40 -19.12 -13.39 9.74
N GLY A 41 -20.04 -12.44 9.94
CA GLY A 41 -21.07 -12.51 10.98
C GLY A 41 -22.28 -13.37 10.61
N LYS A 42 -23.18 -13.60 11.57
CA LYS A 42 -24.45 -14.33 11.36
C LYS A 42 -25.40 -13.63 10.37
N ASP A 43 -25.28 -12.31 10.23
CA ASP A 43 -26.06 -11.49 9.28
C ASP A 43 -25.29 -11.15 8.00
N ALA A 44 -24.27 -11.95 7.65
CA ALA A 44 -23.44 -11.68 6.49
C ALA A 44 -24.23 -11.85 5.18
N GLN A 45 -24.42 -10.74 4.45
CA GLN A 45 -24.93 -10.79 3.09
C GLN A 45 -23.97 -11.56 2.17
N ALA A 46 -24.54 -12.36 1.28
CA ALA A 46 -23.81 -13.01 0.20
C ALA A 46 -23.20 -11.94 -0.73
N ILE A 47 -22.00 -12.22 -1.25
CA ILE A 47 -21.28 -11.29 -2.12
C ILE A 47 -21.62 -11.62 -3.57
N ASP A 48 -22.60 -10.92 -4.11
CA ASP A 48 -23.02 -11.06 -5.50
C ASP A 48 -22.49 -9.94 -6.40
N TRP A 49 -22.26 -10.26 -7.68
CA TRP A 49 -21.73 -9.32 -8.68
C TRP A 49 -22.77 -8.31 -9.17
N LYS A 50 -24.06 -8.61 -8.95
CA LYS A 50 -25.20 -7.77 -9.37
C LYS A 50 -25.45 -6.61 -8.40
N ASP A 51 -25.00 -6.74 -7.15
CA ASP A 51 -25.24 -5.77 -6.09
C ASP A 51 -24.25 -4.61 -6.13
N VAL A 52 -24.41 -3.74 -7.12
CA VAL A 52 -23.53 -2.58 -7.35
C VAL A 52 -23.45 -1.66 -6.13
N ARG A 53 -24.54 -1.53 -5.35
CA ARG A 53 -24.57 -0.72 -4.12
C ARG A 53 -23.61 -1.25 -3.06
N THR A 54 -23.52 -2.57 -2.91
CA THR A 54 -22.62 -3.20 -1.93
C THR A 54 -21.19 -3.15 -2.43
N LEU A 55 -20.96 -3.52 -3.70
CA LEU A 55 -19.62 -3.52 -4.30
C LEU A 55 -19.02 -2.12 -4.41
N GLY A 56 -19.85 -1.11 -4.68
CA GLY A 56 -19.45 0.30 -4.77
C GLY A 56 -18.80 0.82 -3.49
N ARG A 57 -19.20 0.31 -2.31
CA ARG A 57 -18.58 0.70 -1.02
C ARG A 57 -17.12 0.22 -0.88
N TYR A 58 -16.73 -0.80 -1.64
CA TYR A 58 -15.39 -1.40 -1.62
C TYR A 58 -14.51 -0.94 -2.80
N VAL A 59 -15.00 0.02 -3.58
CA VAL A 59 -14.27 0.64 -4.69
C VAL A 59 -14.02 2.10 -4.33
N SER A 60 -12.81 2.56 -4.59
CA SER A 60 -12.44 3.96 -4.40
C SER A 60 -13.10 4.85 -5.45
N GLU A 61 -13.14 6.15 -5.18
CA GLU A 61 -13.64 7.14 -6.12
C GLU A 61 -12.96 7.06 -7.50
N ARG A 62 -11.69 6.67 -7.55
CA ARG A 62 -10.95 6.49 -8.81
C ARG A 62 -11.27 5.19 -9.56
N GLY A 63 -12.15 4.35 -9.03
CA GLY A 63 -12.42 3.02 -9.59
C GLY A 63 -11.39 1.96 -9.20
N LYS A 64 -10.53 2.18 -8.19
CA LYS A 64 -9.59 1.14 -7.69
C LYS A 64 -10.25 0.32 -6.58
N MET A 65 -9.96 -0.98 -6.50
CA MET A 65 -10.47 -1.80 -5.38
C MET A 65 -9.75 -1.43 -4.07
N MET A 66 -10.50 -1.24 -2.99
CA MET A 66 -9.94 -0.92 -1.68
C MET A 66 -9.26 -2.16 -1.05
N PRO A 67 -8.05 -2.01 -0.48
CA PRO A 67 -7.34 -3.13 0.14
C PRO A 67 -7.98 -3.54 1.47
N SER A 68 -7.82 -4.82 1.85
CA SER A 68 -8.42 -5.43 3.06
C SER A 68 -8.06 -4.72 4.36
N ARG A 69 -6.89 -4.06 4.43
CA ARG A 69 -6.46 -3.27 5.59
C ARG A 69 -7.35 -2.06 5.90
N ILE A 70 -8.04 -1.52 4.89
CA ILE A 70 -8.97 -0.40 5.04
C ILE A 70 -10.38 -0.93 5.30
N THR A 71 -10.82 -1.89 4.48
CA THR A 71 -12.19 -2.41 4.49
C THR A 71 -12.46 -3.43 5.59
N SER A 72 -11.41 -3.92 6.28
CA SER A 72 -11.46 -4.95 7.33
C SER A 72 -12.10 -6.28 6.91
N VAL A 73 -12.15 -6.56 5.59
CA VAL A 73 -12.70 -7.81 5.06
C VAL A 73 -11.70 -8.95 5.22
N CYS A 74 -12.16 -10.12 5.65
CA CYS A 74 -11.37 -11.35 5.71
C CYS A 74 -10.82 -11.71 4.33
N GLN A 75 -9.61 -12.28 4.28
CA GLN A 75 -8.92 -12.50 3.01
C GLN A 75 -9.64 -13.49 2.07
N LYS A 76 -10.36 -14.47 2.62
CA LYS A 76 -11.23 -15.38 1.83
C LYS A 76 -12.32 -14.58 1.11
N LYS A 77 -13.06 -13.75 1.86
CA LYS A 77 -14.13 -12.89 1.33
C LYS A 77 -13.61 -11.78 0.42
N GLN A 78 -12.41 -11.27 0.65
CA GLN A 78 -11.77 -10.31 -0.25
C GLN A 78 -11.49 -10.91 -1.64
N ARG A 79 -11.16 -12.21 -1.73
CA ARG A 79 -10.98 -12.90 -3.02
C ARG A 79 -12.31 -13.04 -3.76
N GLU A 80 -13.36 -13.45 -3.05
CA GLU A 80 -14.73 -13.53 -3.59
C GLU A 80 -15.21 -12.14 -4.07
N LEU A 81 -15.01 -11.11 -3.26
CA LEU A 81 -15.33 -9.72 -3.58
C LEU A 81 -14.56 -9.21 -4.80
N ALA A 82 -13.27 -9.52 -4.91
CA ALA A 82 -12.48 -9.17 -6.08
C ALA A 82 -13.00 -9.86 -7.36
N GLN A 83 -13.43 -11.12 -7.27
CA GLN A 83 -14.06 -11.81 -8.41
C GLN A 83 -15.40 -11.18 -8.78
N ALA A 84 -16.23 -10.86 -7.78
CA ALA A 84 -17.52 -10.20 -7.99
C ALA A 84 -17.36 -8.84 -8.67
N ILE A 85 -16.42 -8.00 -8.20
CA ILE A 85 -16.13 -6.70 -8.83
C ILE A 85 -15.62 -6.88 -10.26
N LYS A 86 -14.74 -7.85 -10.52
CA LYS A 86 -14.25 -8.11 -11.88
C LYS A 86 -15.37 -8.53 -12.82
N ARG A 87 -16.28 -9.42 -12.38
CA ARG A 87 -17.46 -9.83 -13.15
C ARG A 87 -18.40 -8.65 -13.40
N SER A 88 -18.68 -7.86 -12.36
CA SER A 88 -19.53 -6.67 -12.46
C SER A 88 -19.01 -5.67 -13.50
N ARG A 89 -17.68 -5.47 -13.55
CA ARG A 89 -17.04 -4.62 -14.56
C ARG A 89 -17.11 -5.18 -15.97
N TYR A 90 -16.94 -6.50 -16.12
CA TYR A 90 -17.08 -7.15 -17.43
C TYR A 90 -18.49 -7.02 -17.99
N MET A 91 -19.50 -7.04 -17.13
CA MET A 91 -20.91 -6.85 -17.51
C MET A 91 -21.33 -5.37 -17.55
N ALA A 92 -20.38 -4.44 -17.56
CA ALA A 92 -20.60 -3.00 -17.63
C ALA A 92 -21.49 -2.39 -16.50
N LEU A 93 -21.68 -3.10 -15.38
CA LEU A 93 -22.41 -2.58 -14.22
C LEU A 93 -21.57 -1.58 -13.40
N MET A 94 -20.24 -1.67 -13.49
CA MET A 94 -19.31 -0.77 -12.80
C MET A 94 -18.20 -0.29 -13.73
N PRO A 95 -17.82 1.00 -13.67
CA PRO A 95 -16.72 1.53 -14.48
C PRO A 95 -15.35 1.06 -13.97
N TYR A 96 -14.39 0.89 -14.88
CA TYR A 96 -12.99 0.61 -14.56
C TYR A 96 -12.25 1.85 -14.06
N VAL A 97 -12.58 3.01 -14.63
CA VAL A 97 -12.01 4.32 -14.31
C VAL A 97 -13.17 5.30 -14.21
N ARG A 98 -13.26 6.02 -13.10
CA ARG A 98 -14.11 7.22 -13.02
C ARG A 98 -13.28 8.40 -13.44
N THR A 99 -13.55 8.91 -14.63
CA THR A 99 -12.86 10.03 -15.26
C THR A 99 -13.46 11.35 -14.77
N GLU A 100 -13.72 11.51 -13.47
CA GLU A 100 -14.36 12.73 -12.99
C GLU A 100 -13.63 13.26 -11.76
N MET A 101 -12.67 14.14 -12.07
CA MET A 101 -12.37 15.32 -11.26
C MET A 101 -12.95 16.52 -12.00
N GLU A 102 -14.27 16.59 -12.12
CA GLU A 102 -14.97 17.84 -12.33
C GLU A 102 -15.90 17.96 -11.12
N ASN A 103 -15.51 18.75 -10.10
CA ASN A 103 -16.41 19.47 -9.18
C ASN A 103 -15.84 19.99 -7.84
N THR A 104 -14.56 19.86 -7.46
CA THR A 104 -14.10 20.52 -6.21
C THR A 104 -12.72 21.15 -6.20
N ARG A 105 -12.01 21.19 -7.33
CA ARG A 105 -10.76 21.96 -7.42
C ARG A 105 -10.89 22.86 -8.63
N GLY A 106 -11.26 24.11 -8.39
CA GLY A 106 -11.14 25.15 -9.40
C GLY A 106 -9.71 25.18 -9.98
N PRO A 107 -9.51 25.84 -11.13
CA PRO A 107 -8.19 25.99 -11.72
C PRO A 107 -7.21 26.45 -10.64
N ARG A 108 -6.05 25.79 -10.55
CA ARG A 108 -4.98 26.24 -9.65
C ARG A 108 -4.74 27.72 -9.96
N PRO A 109 -4.74 28.63 -8.98
CA PRO A 109 -4.39 30.01 -9.25
C PRO A 109 -2.98 30.01 -9.84
N GLU A 110 -2.83 30.66 -10.99
CA GLU A 110 -1.52 30.83 -11.60
C GLU A 110 -0.65 31.57 -10.57
N ARG A 111 0.43 30.92 -10.12
CA ARG A 111 1.42 31.61 -9.30
C ARG A 111 1.96 32.73 -10.17
N SER A 112 1.64 33.97 -9.85
CA SER A 112 2.33 35.13 -10.41
C SER A 112 3.82 34.90 -10.22
N PHE A 113 4.53 34.76 -11.34
CA PHE A 113 5.98 34.56 -11.40
C PHE A 113 6.76 35.81 -10.98
N ASP A 114 6.11 36.82 -10.39
CA ASP A 114 6.74 37.94 -9.69
C ASP A 114 7.31 37.51 -8.34
N ARG A 115 8.18 36.49 -8.36
CA ARG A 115 9.12 36.27 -7.26
C ARG A 115 10.26 37.26 -7.49
N PRO A 116 10.40 38.32 -6.67
CA PRO A 116 11.48 39.28 -6.88
C PRO A 116 12.82 38.54 -6.79
N GLU A 117 13.70 38.81 -7.75
CA GLU A 117 15.07 38.33 -7.73
C GLU A 117 15.70 38.82 -6.42
N ARG A 118 15.89 37.89 -5.49
CA ARG A 118 16.64 38.17 -4.27
C ARG A 118 18.08 38.36 -4.72
N SER A 119 18.47 39.61 -4.98
CA SER A 119 19.85 39.97 -5.32
C SER A 119 20.74 39.59 -4.15
N TYR A 120 21.32 38.40 -4.21
CA TYR A 120 22.43 38.05 -3.34
C TYR A 120 23.61 38.90 -3.81
N SER A 121 23.85 40.02 -3.13
CA SER A 121 25.13 40.71 -3.20
C SER A 121 26.19 39.71 -2.72
N ASN A 122 27.00 39.22 -3.65
CA ASN A 122 28.18 38.39 -3.36
C ASN A 122 29.35 39.24 -2.83
N ASP A 123 29.04 40.35 -2.14
CA ASP A 123 30.04 41.18 -1.51
C ASP A 123 30.43 40.53 -0.18
N ARG A 124 31.68 40.07 -0.10
CA ARG A 124 32.21 39.40 1.10
C ARG A 124 32.27 40.32 2.32
N SER A 125 32.07 41.62 2.13
CA SER A 125 32.11 42.63 3.19
C SER A 125 30.88 42.66 4.11
N ASP A 126 29.72 42.13 3.68
CA ASP A 126 28.48 42.10 4.48
C ASP A 126 28.34 40.84 5.36
N ARG A 127 29.34 39.95 5.41
CA ARG A 127 29.33 38.83 6.36
C ARG A 127 29.70 39.37 7.75
N PRO A 128 28.80 39.31 8.75
CA PRO A 128 29.15 39.72 10.09
C PRO A 128 30.30 38.86 10.62
N SER A 129 31.38 39.52 11.05
CA SER A 129 32.52 38.85 11.69
C SER A 129 32.04 38.10 12.93
N ARG A 130 32.57 36.90 13.14
CA ARG A 130 32.20 35.99 14.24
C ARG A 130 32.68 36.46 15.62
N ASP A 131 33.39 37.57 15.71
CA ASP A 131 34.18 37.94 16.90
C ASP A 131 33.47 38.87 17.89
N ASN A 132 32.18 39.21 17.71
CA ASN A 132 31.42 39.99 18.70
C ASN A 132 30.29 39.16 19.32
N ALA A 133 30.65 38.04 19.94
CA ALA A 133 29.79 37.29 20.84
C ALA A 133 30.49 37.17 22.20
N GLU A 134 30.55 38.29 22.92
CA GLU A 134 30.66 38.31 24.38
C GLU A 134 29.26 38.46 24.99
#